data_AF-A0A6J1HXU7-F1
#
_entry.id   AF-A0A6J1HXU7-F1
#
_cell.length_a   1.000
_cell.length_b   1.000
_cell.length_c   1.000
_cell.angle_alpha   90.00
_cell.angle_beta   90.00
_cell.angle_gamma   90.00
#
_symmetry.space_group_name_H-M   'P 1'
#
loop_
_entity.id
_entity.type
_entity.pdbx_description
1 polymer ?
#
loop_
_entity_poly.entity_id
_entity_poly.type
_entity_poly.pdbx_seq_one_letter_code
_entity_poly.pdbx_strand_id
1 'polypeptide(L)'
;MELPVGLRQLAAVLLKQFIKKHWQEGDELFEHPAVSDDDKAVIRKLLLLTLDDSHTKICTAISMAVASIAIYDWPEEWPELLPYLLNLMNNRINMNGVHGGLRCLALLSGELDCEMIPRLVPALFPHLFSIVSSPEGLMILQIFGVESIVFSLLLLQVGLQLWNKVRPRHCQHFGLRL
;
A
#
# COMPACT_ATOMS: atom_id res chain seq x y z
N MET A 1 -12.83 -27.46 -4.11
CA MET A 1 -12.78 -27.75 -2.65
C MET A 1 -12.13 -26.55 -2.00
N GLU A 2 -12.89 -25.79 -1.20
CA GLU A 2 -12.34 -24.63 -0.49
C GLU A 2 -11.48 -25.12 0.68
N LEU A 3 -10.29 -24.54 0.84
CA LEU A 3 -9.41 -24.87 1.97
C LEU A 3 -9.90 -24.19 3.25
N PRO A 4 -9.73 -24.81 4.43
CA PRO A 4 -10.06 -24.19 5.71
C PRO A 4 -9.34 -22.83 5.88
N VAL A 5 -10.06 -21.84 6.39
CA VAL A 5 -9.53 -20.47 6.63
C VAL A 5 -8.24 -20.49 7.45
N GLY A 6 -8.15 -21.36 8.47
CA GLY A 6 -6.94 -21.49 9.29
C GLY A 6 -5.71 -21.94 8.49
N LEU A 7 -5.90 -22.86 7.53
CA LEU A 7 -4.80 -23.31 6.67
C LEU A 7 -4.35 -22.21 5.71
N ARG A 8 -5.30 -21.44 5.17
CA ARG A 8 -5.01 -20.29 4.30
C ARG A 8 -4.26 -19.19 5.05
N GLN A 9 -4.66 -18.91 6.29
CA GLN A 9 -3.96 -17.97 7.16
C GLN A 9 -2.54 -18.42 7.49
N LEU A 10 -2.36 -19.69 7.86
CA LEU A 10 -1.05 -20.26 8.10
C LEU A 10 -0.16 -20.17 6.86
N ALA A 11 -0.69 -20.51 5.69
CA ALA A 11 0.03 -20.40 4.42
C ALA A 11 0.48 -18.95 4.15
N ALA A 12 -0.37 -17.95 4.40
CA ALA A 12 0.00 -16.54 4.22
C ALA A 12 1.09 -16.09 5.21
N VAL A 13 1.05 -16.56 6.47
CA VAL A 13 2.09 -16.28 7.46
C VAL A 13 3.42 -16.92 7.06
N LEU A 14 3.39 -18.18 6.63
CA LEU A 14 4.59 -18.89 6.14
C LEU A 14 5.15 -18.22 4.89
N LEU A 15 4.29 -17.77 3.97
CA LEU A 15 4.70 -17.03 2.79
C LEU A 15 5.43 -15.73 3.16
N LYS A 16 4.92 -14.96 4.14
CA LYS A 16 5.62 -13.77 4.64
C LYS A 16 7.00 -14.10 5.22
N GLN A 17 7.12 -15.19 5.98
CA GLN A 17 8.41 -15.63 6.50
C GLN A 17 9.36 -16.06 5.38
N PHE A 18 8.84 -16.75 4.38
CA PHE A 18 9.59 -17.17 3.20
C PHE A 18 10.11 -15.97 2.40
N ILE A 19 9.27 -14.97 2.13
CA ILE A 19 9.68 -13.72 1.46
C ILE A 19 10.84 -13.07 2.21
N LYS A 20 10.71 -12.92 3.54
CA LYS A 20 11.77 -12.31 4.36
C LYS A 20 13.13 -13.00 4.22
N LYS A 21 13.13 -14.32 4.04
CA LYS A 21 14.35 -15.13 3.99
C LYS A 21 14.90 -15.32 2.59
N HIS A 22 14.07 -15.34 1.56
CA HIS A 22 14.48 -15.82 0.23
C HIS A 22 14.28 -14.81 -0.89
N TRP A 23 13.71 -13.63 -0.62
CA TRP A 23 13.34 -12.69 -1.70
C TRP A 23 14.49 -11.83 -2.20
N GLN A 24 15.22 -11.16 -1.32
CA GLN A 24 16.25 -10.18 -1.70
C GLN A 24 17.62 -10.62 -1.21
N GLU A 25 18.53 -10.90 -2.14
CA GLU A 25 19.93 -11.14 -1.82
C GLU A 25 20.55 -9.89 -1.19
N GLY A 26 21.30 -10.07 -0.10
CA GLY A 26 21.94 -8.97 0.64
C GLY A 26 21.16 -8.47 1.86
N ASP A 27 19.94 -8.96 2.12
CA ASP A 27 19.28 -8.76 3.41
C ASP A 27 20.01 -9.55 4.52
N GLU A 28 20.05 -9.01 5.74
CA GLU A 28 20.72 -9.64 6.89
C GLU A 28 20.17 -11.04 7.21
N LEU A 29 18.89 -11.27 6.92
CA LEU A 29 18.19 -12.53 7.22
C LEU A 29 18.05 -13.43 6.00
N PHE A 30 18.76 -13.13 4.92
CA PHE A 30 18.68 -13.87 3.68
C PHE A 30 19.29 -15.28 3.80
N GLU A 31 18.60 -16.26 3.22
CA GLU A 31 18.96 -17.68 3.16
C GLU A 31 18.82 -18.18 1.71
N HIS A 32 19.82 -18.91 1.21
CA HIS A 32 19.73 -19.53 -0.12
C HIS A 32 18.81 -20.77 -0.13
N PRO A 33 18.20 -21.12 -1.27
CA PRO A 33 18.29 -20.44 -2.57
C PRO A 33 17.42 -19.17 -2.64
N ALA A 34 17.85 -18.21 -3.47
CA ALA A 34 17.02 -17.07 -3.82
C ALA A 34 15.82 -17.53 -4.66
N VAL A 35 14.68 -16.84 -4.53
CA VAL A 35 13.54 -17.04 -5.43
C VAL A 35 13.91 -16.55 -6.83
N SER A 36 13.66 -17.36 -7.85
CA SER A 36 13.89 -16.97 -9.24
C SER A 36 12.97 -15.81 -9.67
N ASP A 37 13.39 -15.00 -10.64
CA ASP A 37 12.58 -13.87 -11.10
C ASP A 37 11.22 -14.31 -11.70
N ASP A 38 11.20 -15.47 -12.36
CA ASP A 38 9.98 -16.09 -12.88
C ASP A 38 9.00 -16.43 -11.72
N ASP A 39 9.51 -17.07 -10.65
CA ASP A 39 8.70 -17.40 -9.48
C ASP A 39 8.25 -16.15 -8.73
N LYS A 40 9.11 -15.12 -8.62
CA LYS A 40 8.74 -13.82 -8.04
C LYS A 40 7.56 -13.21 -8.80
N ALA A 41 7.63 -13.18 -10.13
CA ALA A 41 6.55 -12.66 -10.98
C ALA A 41 5.22 -13.43 -10.77
N VAL A 42 5.29 -14.76 -10.65
CA VAL A 42 4.12 -15.60 -10.36
C VAL A 42 3.54 -15.28 -8.98
N ILE A 43 4.37 -15.21 -7.94
CA ILE A 43 3.94 -14.91 -6.57
C ILE A 43 3.28 -13.53 -6.49
N ARG A 44 3.92 -12.51 -7.08
CA ARG A 44 3.39 -11.14 -7.16
C ARG A 44 2.00 -11.12 -7.80
N LYS A 45 1.83 -11.79 -8.95
CA LYS A 45 0.54 -11.89 -9.63
C LYS A 45 -0.53 -12.58 -8.76
N LEU A 46 -0.19 -13.71 -8.14
CA LEU A 46 -1.12 -14.48 -7.30
C LEU A 46 -1.56 -13.69 -6.06
N LEU A 47 -0.65 -12.96 -5.43
CA LEU A 47 -0.98 -12.11 -4.28
C LEU A 47 -2.01 -11.04 -4.65
N LEU A 48 -1.83 -10.35 -5.78
CA LEU A 48 -2.80 -9.32 -6.22
C LEU A 48 -4.20 -9.92 -6.42
N LEU A 49 -4.29 -11.07 -7.10
CA LEU A 49 -5.55 -11.76 -7.39
C LEU A 49 -6.30 -12.27 -6.15
N THR A 50 -5.68 -12.22 -4.97
CA THR A 50 -6.29 -12.71 -3.72
C THR A 50 -6.62 -11.59 -2.73
N LEU A 51 -6.35 -10.33 -3.08
CA LEU A 51 -6.61 -9.19 -2.21
C LEU A 51 -8.11 -8.95 -1.95
N ASP A 52 -9.00 -9.42 -2.82
CA ASP A 52 -10.45 -9.30 -2.68
C ASP A 52 -11.10 -10.48 -1.93
N ASP A 53 -10.32 -11.22 -1.13
CA ASP A 53 -10.85 -12.32 -0.32
C ASP A 53 -11.94 -11.84 0.65
N SER A 54 -13.01 -12.63 0.77
CA SER A 54 -14.14 -12.34 1.64
C SER A 54 -13.79 -12.37 3.13
N HIS A 55 -12.69 -13.02 3.52
CA HIS A 55 -12.22 -13.08 4.90
C HIS A 55 -11.17 -12.00 5.16
N THR A 56 -11.57 -11.00 5.96
CA THR A 56 -10.73 -9.85 6.32
C THR A 56 -9.36 -10.22 6.92
N LYS A 57 -9.28 -11.33 7.67
CA LYS A 57 -8.02 -11.86 8.22
C LYS A 57 -7.08 -12.39 7.14
N ILE A 58 -7.62 -13.08 6.13
CA ILE A 58 -6.83 -13.58 5.00
C ILE A 58 -6.34 -12.39 4.17
N CYS A 59 -7.25 -11.46 3.86
CA CYS A 59 -6.94 -10.22 3.17
C CYS A 59 -5.81 -9.42 3.86
N THR A 60 -5.84 -9.32 5.21
CA THR A 60 -4.76 -8.68 5.98
C THR A 60 -3.44 -9.43 5.83
N ALA A 61 -3.43 -10.76 5.94
CA ALA A 61 -2.20 -11.53 5.81
C ALA A 61 -1.59 -11.43 4.40
N ILE A 62 -2.42 -11.44 3.35
CA ILE A 62 -2.01 -11.21 1.96
C ILE A 62 -1.44 -9.80 1.81
N SER A 63 -2.13 -8.79 2.35
CA SER A 63 -1.69 -7.40 2.31
C SER A 63 -0.33 -7.20 2.99
N MET A 64 -0.06 -7.91 4.09
CA MET A 64 1.25 -7.91 4.75
C MET A 64 2.33 -8.55 3.88
N ALA A 65 2.02 -9.63 3.16
CA ALA A 65 2.95 -10.26 2.22
C ALA A 65 3.26 -9.34 1.03
N VAL A 66 2.24 -8.68 0.47
CA VAL A 66 2.39 -7.67 -0.59
C VAL A 66 3.30 -6.52 -0.12
N ALA A 67 3.02 -5.96 1.06
CA ALA A 67 3.84 -4.88 1.62
C ALA A 67 5.30 -5.30 1.82
N SER A 68 5.55 -6.54 2.29
CA SER A 68 6.92 -7.05 2.48
C SER A 68 7.70 -7.29 1.18
N ILE A 69 7.03 -7.47 0.04
CA ILE A 69 7.69 -7.57 -1.26
C ILE A 69 7.91 -6.18 -1.85
N ALA A 70 6.93 -5.30 -1.70
CA ALA A 70 6.91 -4.00 -2.35
C ALA A 70 8.09 -3.10 -1.94
N ILE A 71 8.64 -3.25 -0.74
CA ILE A 71 9.84 -2.51 -0.31
C ILE A 71 11.09 -2.82 -1.16
N TYR A 72 11.12 -3.99 -1.81
CA TYR A 72 12.23 -4.42 -2.67
C TYR A 72 11.92 -4.21 -4.14
N ASP A 73 10.69 -4.52 -4.56
CA ASP A 73 10.35 -4.66 -5.98
C ASP A 73 9.58 -3.44 -6.53
N TRP A 74 8.98 -2.59 -5.70
CA TRP A 74 8.20 -1.45 -6.18
C TRP A 74 9.00 -0.15 -6.10
N PRO A 75 8.95 0.73 -7.12
CA PRO A 75 8.11 0.66 -8.33
C PRO A 75 8.72 -0.02 -9.56
N GLU A 76 10.03 -0.26 -9.62
CA GLU A 76 10.73 -0.64 -10.86
C GLU A 76 10.40 -2.07 -11.34
N GLU A 77 10.46 -3.06 -10.44
CA GLU A 77 10.25 -4.47 -10.79
C GLU A 77 8.77 -4.87 -10.74
N TRP A 78 7.94 -4.12 -10.00
CA TRP A 78 6.52 -4.38 -9.82
C TRP A 78 5.60 -3.17 -10.07
N PRO A 79 5.67 -2.53 -11.25
CA PRO A 79 4.95 -1.29 -11.53
C PRO A 79 3.42 -1.42 -11.50
N GLU A 80 2.87 -2.64 -11.66
CA GLU A 80 1.43 -2.93 -11.71
C GLU A 80 0.74 -2.88 -10.34
N LEU A 81 1.51 -2.93 -9.24
CA LEU A 81 0.97 -2.98 -7.88
C LEU A 81 0.02 -1.82 -7.60
N LEU A 82 0.48 -0.58 -7.79
CA LEU A 82 -0.32 0.60 -7.48
C LEU A 82 -1.55 0.75 -8.40
N PRO A 83 -1.44 0.63 -9.74
CA PRO A 83 -2.60 0.61 -10.63
C PRO A 83 -3.66 -0.44 -10.24
N TYR A 84 -3.22 -1.64 -9.82
CA TYR A 84 -4.13 -2.70 -9.39
C TYR A 84 -4.90 -2.33 -8.11
N LEU A 85 -4.20 -1.81 -7.10
CA LEU A 85 -4.82 -1.35 -5.84
C LEU A 85 -5.82 -0.22 -6.09
N LEU A 86 -5.49 0.74 -6.96
CA LEU A 86 -6.39 1.82 -7.35
C LEU A 86 -7.66 1.29 -8.03
N ASN A 87 -7.52 0.30 -8.91
CA ASN A 87 -8.66 -0.34 -9.57
C ASN A 87 -9.58 -1.06 -8.58
N LEU A 88 -9.02 -1.79 -7.61
CA LEU A 88 -9.80 -2.43 -6.55
C LEU A 88 -10.62 -1.42 -5.74
N MET A 89 -10.01 -0.29 -5.35
CA MET A 89 -10.70 0.77 -4.61
C MET A 89 -11.83 1.44 -5.38
N ASN A 90 -11.67 1.58 -6.70
CA ASN A 90 -12.69 2.21 -7.55
C ASN A 90 -13.85 1.27 -7.89
N ASN A 91 -13.64 -0.04 -7.80
CA ASN A 91 -14.67 -1.03 -8.11
C ASN A 91 -15.65 -1.22 -6.96
N ARG A 92 -16.61 -0.29 -6.81
CA ARG A 92 -17.64 -0.31 -5.75
C ARG A 92 -18.60 -1.50 -5.84
N ILE A 93 -18.58 -2.29 -6.91
CA ILE A 93 -19.37 -3.53 -7.03
C ILE A 93 -18.74 -4.63 -6.17
N ASN A 94 -17.40 -4.66 -6.08
CA ASN A 94 -16.66 -5.63 -5.28
C ASN A 94 -16.18 -4.98 -3.98
N MET A 95 -17.05 -4.95 -2.96
CA MET A 95 -16.72 -4.37 -1.66
C MET A 95 -15.54 -5.06 -0.96
N ASN A 96 -15.34 -6.36 -1.18
CA ASN A 96 -14.16 -7.06 -0.65
C ASN A 96 -12.88 -6.55 -1.32
N GLY A 97 -12.93 -6.29 -2.64
CA GLY A 97 -11.85 -5.67 -3.39
C GLY A 97 -11.53 -4.27 -2.88
N VAL A 98 -12.54 -3.41 -2.68
CA VAL A 98 -12.35 -2.08 -2.08
C VAL A 98 -11.69 -2.20 -0.72
N HIS A 99 -12.16 -3.13 0.12
CA HIS A 99 -11.61 -3.35 1.44
C HIS A 99 -10.14 -3.79 1.37
N GLY A 100 -9.82 -4.75 0.50
CA GLY A 100 -8.47 -5.26 0.33
C GLY A 100 -7.50 -4.24 -0.26
N GLY A 101 -7.95 -3.45 -1.23
CA GLY A 101 -7.16 -2.36 -1.80
C GLY A 101 -6.78 -1.34 -0.72
N LEU A 102 -7.75 -0.88 0.07
CA LEU A 102 -7.52 0.07 1.16
C LEU A 102 -6.62 -0.52 2.26
N ARG A 103 -6.87 -1.77 2.68
CA ARG A 103 -6.07 -2.45 3.70
C ARG A 103 -4.62 -2.64 3.26
N CYS A 104 -4.41 -3.04 2.01
CA CYS A 104 -3.08 -3.21 1.44
C CYS A 104 -2.35 -1.88 1.34
N LEU A 105 -3.00 -0.81 0.89
CA LEU A 105 -2.40 0.52 0.84
C LEU A 105 -2.02 1.05 2.23
N ALA A 106 -2.85 0.81 3.25
CA ALA A 106 -2.55 1.21 4.62
C ALA A 106 -1.28 0.50 5.13
N LEU A 107 -1.16 -0.81 4.92
CA LEU A 107 0.02 -1.57 5.32
C LEU A 107 1.26 -1.19 4.51
N LEU A 108 1.11 -1.06 3.18
CA LEU A 108 2.18 -0.61 2.29
C LEU A 108 2.71 0.76 2.73
N SER A 109 1.84 1.72 3.03
CA SER A 109 2.26 3.06 3.48
C SER A 109 3.05 3.07 4.79
N GLY A 110 2.94 2.03 5.62
CA GLY A 110 3.74 1.88 6.83
C GLY A 110 5.13 1.31 6.60
N GLU A 111 5.35 0.63 5.47
CA GLU A 111 6.62 -0.02 5.13
C GLU A 111 7.45 0.81 4.13
N LEU A 112 6.83 1.73 3.39
CA LEU A 112 7.52 2.59 2.42
C LEU A 112 8.27 3.75 3.09
N ASP A 113 9.41 4.12 2.51
CA ASP A 113 10.27 5.19 2.99
C ASP A 113 9.87 6.60 2.48
N CYS A 114 10.61 7.61 2.93
CA CYS A 114 10.40 9.02 2.57
C CYS A 114 10.60 9.33 1.07
N GLU A 115 11.21 8.44 0.28
CA GLU A 115 11.41 8.62 -1.15
C GLU A 115 10.24 8.06 -1.97
N MET A 116 9.63 6.98 -1.48
CA MET A 116 8.50 6.31 -2.11
C MET A 116 7.15 6.98 -1.79
N ILE A 117 6.99 7.53 -0.58
CA ILE A 117 5.75 8.23 -0.14
C ILE A 117 5.34 9.37 -1.09
N PRO A 118 6.23 10.29 -1.52
CA PRO A 118 5.87 11.37 -2.44
C PRO A 118 5.37 10.91 -3.82
N ARG A 119 5.72 9.69 -4.25
CA ARG A 119 5.21 9.09 -5.50
C ARG A 119 3.81 8.51 -5.33
N LEU A 120 3.52 7.97 -4.15
CA LEU A 120 2.24 7.36 -3.82
C LEU A 120 1.12 8.40 -3.62
N VAL A 121 1.41 9.48 -2.89
CA VAL A 121 0.39 10.46 -2.43
C VAL A 121 -0.40 11.10 -3.59
N PRO A 122 0.21 11.62 -4.67
CA PRO A 122 -0.54 12.25 -5.77
C PRO A 122 -1.48 11.28 -6.48
N ALA A 123 -1.10 10.01 -6.60
CA ALA A 123 -1.91 8.98 -7.24
C ALA A 123 -3.10 8.56 -6.36
N LEU A 124 -2.88 8.45 -5.04
CA LEU A 124 -3.93 8.04 -4.09
C LEU A 124 -4.94 9.16 -3.80
N PHE A 125 -4.50 10.42 -3.78
CA PHE A 125 -5.32 11.53 -3.28
C PHE A 125 -6.71 11.63 -3.95
N PRO A 126 -6.84 11.63 -5.30
CA PRO A 126 -8.16 11.73 -5.94
C PRO A 126 -9.11 10.59 -5.57
N HIS A 127 -8.56 9.39 -5.41
CA HIS A 127 -9.29 8.17 -5.11
C HIS A 127 -9.80 8.17 -3.68
N LEU A 128 -8.92 8.50 -2.73
CA LEU A 128 -9.28 8.65 -1.32
C LEU A 128 -10.33 9.75 -1.16
N PHE A 129 -10.13 10.91 -1.79
CA PHE A 129 -11.08 12.02 -1.76
C PHE A 129 -12.48 11.60 -2.27
N SER A 130 -12.55 10.83 -3.37
CA SER A 130 -13.81 10.29 -3.90
C SER A 130 -14.51 9.31 -2.94
N ILE A 131 -13.74 8.49 -2.21
CA ILE A 131 -14.31 7.58 -1.20
C ILE A 131 -14.86 8.39 -0.03
N VAL A 132 -14.07 9.30 0.55
CA VAL A 132 -14.48 10.08 1.75
C VAL A 132 -15.66 11.01 1.46
N SER A 133 -15.79 11.50 0.23
CA SER A 133 -16.87 12.41 -0.18
C SER A 133 -18.22 11.70 -0.40
N SER A 134 -18.28 10.37 -0.32
CA SER A 134 -19.53 9.60 -0.46
C SER A 134 -20.11 9.22 0.92
N PRO A 135 -21.45 9.29 1.13
CA PRO A 135 -22.08 8.91 2.39
C PRO A 135 -21.77 7.47 2.83
N GLU A 136 -21.65 6.54 1.88
CA GLU A 136 -21.30 5.14 2.14
C GLU A 136 -19.80 4.97 2.46
N GLY A 137 -18.93 5.86 1.95
CA GLY A 137 -17.48 5.79 2.17
C GLY A 137 -17.04 6.17 3.58
N LEU A 138 -17.83 6.97 4.29
CA LEU A 138 -17.58 7.27 5.71
C LEU A 138 -17.75 6.03 6.60
N MET A 139 -18.72 5.14 6.29
CA MET A 139 -18.86 3.85 6.98
C MET A 139 -17.64 2.94 6.74
N ILE A 140 -17.11 2.94 5.51
CA ILE A 140 -15.92 2.16 5.14
C ILE A 140 -14.74 2.60 6.02
N LEU A 141 -14.47 3.91 6.14
CA LEU A 141 -13.38 4.45 6.96
C LEU A 141 -13.55 4.20 8.47
N GLN A 142 -14.79 4.19 8.97
CA GLN A 142 -15.09 3.91 10.38
C GLN A 142 -14.83 2.44 10.77
N ILE A 143 -15.09 1.49 9.86
CA ILE A 143 -14.79 0.06 10.08
C ILE A 143 -13.27 -0.19 10.11
N PHE A 144 -12.50 0.62 9.38
CA PHE A 144 -11.06 0.43 9.24
C PHE A 144 -10.21 0.91 10.42
N GLY A 145 -10.78 1.57 11.44
CA GLY A 145 -10.03 2.02 12.60
C GLY A 145 -8.73 2.70 12.19
N VAL A 146 -8.82 3.80 11.42
CA VAL A 146 -7.65 4.53 10.91
C VAL A 146 -6.97 5.24 12.08
N GLU A 147 -6.24 4.49 12.90
CA GLU A 147 -5.29 5.02 13.85
C GLU A 147 -4.08 5.55 13.06
N SER A 148 -4.17 6.85 12.73
CA SER A 148 -3.11 7.83 13.00
C SER A 148 -1.98 8.11 12.00
N ILE A 149 -1.80 7.40 10.87
CA ILE A 149 -0.69 7.73 9.94
C ILE A 149 -1.16 8.25 8.57
N VAL A 150 -2.06 7.55 7.88
CA VAL A 150 -2.53 7.95 6.55
C VAL A 150 -3.30 9.28 6.60
N PHE A 151 -4.13 9.46 7.63
CA PHE A 151 -4.89 10.69 7.85
C PHE A 151 -3.98 11.86 8.24
N SER A 152 -2.96 11.61 9.06
CA SER A 152 -1.96 12.60 9.49
C SER A 152 -1.03 13.02 8.34
N LEU A 153 -0.62 12.08 7.48
CA LEU A 153 0.15 12.36 6.26
C LEU A 153 -0.69 13.13 5.24
N LEU A 154 -1.97 12.78 5.06
CA LEU A 154 -2.91 13.57 4.26
C LEU A 154 -3.07 14.99 4.79
N LEU A 155 -3.20 15.17 6.11
CA LEU A 155 -3.31 16.49 6.74
C LEU A 155 -1.99 17.28 6.68
N LEU A 156 -0.83 16.65 6.80
CA LEU A 156 0.49 17.28 6.65
C LEU A 156 0.76 17.68 5.19
N GLN A 157 0.44 16.82 4.21
CA GLN A 157 0.61 17.15 2.80
C GLN A 157 -0.34 18.27 2.37
N VAL A 158 -1.61 18.21 2.78
CA VAL A 158 -2.58 19.29 2.55
C VAL A 158 -2.13 20.58 3.25
N GLY A 159 -1.61 20.48 4.47
CA GLY A 159 -1.03 21.60 5.22
C GLY A 159 0.19 22.23 4.53
N LEU A 160 1.13 21.43 4.04
CA LEU A 160 2.33 21.86 3.30
C LEU A 160 1.99 22.47 1.94
N GLN A 161 1.01 21.91 1.23
CA GLN A 161 0.52 22.45 -0.05
C GLN A 161 -0.20 23.78 0.14
N LEU A 162 -1.03 23.92 1.19
CA LEU A 162 -1.66 25.19 1.56
C LEU A 162 -0.65 26.22 2.04
N TRP A 163 0.35 25.83 2.85
CA TRP A 163 1.43 26.70 3.31
C TRP A 163 2.28 27.26 2.16
N ASN A 164 2.63 26.42 1.18
CA ASN A 164 3.37 26.85 -0.01
C ASN A 164 2.55 27.73 -0.95
N LYS A 165 1.22 27.61 -0.94
CA LYS A 165 0.30 28.42 -1.75
C LYS A 165 -0.08 29.75 -1.09
N VAL A 166 -0.10 29.82 0.24
CA VAL A 166 -0.41 31.03 1.03
C VAL A 166 0.84 31.86 1.35
N ARG A 167 2.06 31.33 1.18
CA ARG A 167 3.30 32.09 1.35
C ARG A 167 3.29 33.33 0.43
N PRO A 168 3.27 34.56 0.98
CA PRO A 168 3.27 35.77 0.17
C PRO A 168 4.57 35.84 -0.67
N ARG A 169 4.44 36.15 -1.97
CA ARG A 169 5.54 36.31 -2.94
C ARG A 169 6.55 37.43 -2.64
N HIS A 170 6.63 37.93 -1.41
CA HIS A 170 7.46 39.09 -1.05
C HIS A 170 8.78 38.75 -0.35
N CYS A 171 9.09 37.47 -0.10
CA CYS A 171 10.36 37.07 0.54
C CYS A 171 11.28 36.23 -0.37
N GLN A 172 11.37 36.55 -1.67
CA GLN A 172 12.38 35.96 -2.58
C GLN A 172 13.41 36.97 -3.12
N HIS A 173 13.39 38.23 -2.68
CA HIS A 173 14.34 39.25 -3.18
C HIS A 173 15.32 39.86 -2.18
N PHE A 174 15.40 39.37 -0.94
CA PHE A 174 16.45 39.79 -0.01
C PHE A 174 17.27 38.59 0.46
N GLY A 175 18.33 38.31 -0.29
CA GLY A 175 19.29 37.27 0.07
C GLY A 175 20.28 36.98 -1.04
N LEU A 176 20.97 38.03 -1.54
CA LEU A 176 22.29 37.98 -2.19
C LEU A 176 22.65 39.41 -2.66
N ARG A 177 23.20 40.21 -1.74
CA ARG A 177 24.16 41.29 -1.99
C ARG A 177 24.66 41.79 -0.64
N LEU A 178 25.73 41.17 -0.17
CA LEU A 178 26.97 41.76 0.37
C LEU A 178 27.85 40.61 0.87
#